data_AF-A0A2R4C8Y2-F1
#
_entry.id   AF-A0A2R4C8Y2-F1
#
_cell.length_a   1.000
_cell.length_b   1.000
_cell.length_c   1.000
_cell.angle_alpha   90.00
_cell.angle_beta   90.00
_cell.angle_gamma   90.00
#
_symmetry.space_group_name_H-M   'P 1'
#
loop_
_entity.id
_entity.type
_entity.pdbx_description
1 polymer ?
#
loop_
_entity_poly.entity_id
_entity_poly.type
_entity_poly.pdbx_seq_one_letter_code
_entity_poly.pdbx_strand_id
1 'polypeptide(L)'
;MWKKLMCAAALGAAAAGASAQTVWDFSYTGFLNRETNVFDPALRFSGTFAGADDDGNGEIDITELRHFSWDDRLYVDRGGRPCGPSDCELRDFTFDLSRKQLNFSTEWEYADEASRSAGSTVSGWQLTFFGYTQGGGTFASNLLWTPNTRFVITAVPEPASALMLGVGLVAVGALARRRRRG
;
A
#
# COMPACT_ATOMS: atom_id res chain seq x y z
N MET A 1 -32.70 -29.79 -24.33
CA MET A 1 -31.37 -29.78 -23.67
C MET A 1 -30.74 -28.38 -23.59
N TRP A 2 -31.09 -27.45 -24.48
CA TRP A 2 -30.60 -26.06 -24.51
C TRP A 2 -30.86 -25.24 -23.23
N LYS A 3 -32.01 -25.45 -22.57
CA LYS A 3 -32.39 -24.75 -21.33
C LYS A 3 -31.46 -25.05 -20.14
N LYS A 4 -30.74 -26.18 -20.15
CA LYS A 4 -29.77 -26.55 -19.09
C LYS A 4 -28.39 -25.90 -19.29
N LEU A 5 -28.05 -25.53 -20.53
CA LEU A 5 -26.78 -24.87 -20.87
C LEU A 5 -26.78 -23.37 -20.52
N MET A 6 -27.94 -22.69 -20.62
CA MET A 6 -28.02 -21.26 -20.29
C MET A 6 -27.84 -20.96 -18.79
N CYS A 7 -28.27 -21.85 -17.89
CA CYS A 7 -28.05 -21.67 -16.45
C CYS A 7 -26.57 -21.83 -16.04
N ALA A 8 -25.81 -22.67 -16.75
CA ALA A 8 -24.38 -22.84 -16.50
C ALA A 8 -23.55 -21.63 -16.96
N ALA A 9 -23.96 -20.98 -18.06
CA ALA A 9 -23.32 -19.75 -18.54
C ALA A 9 -23.58 -18.54 -17.62
N ALA A 10 -24.79 -18.45 -17.04
CA ALA A 10 -25.13 -17.38 -16.09
C ALA A 10 -24.36 -17.47 -14.75
N LEU A 11 -24.01 -18.69 -14.30
CA LEU A 11 -23.19 -18.90 -13.10
C LEU A 11 -21.69 -18.58 -13.34
N GLY A 12 -21.20 -18.68 -14.58
CA GLY A 12 -19.84 -18.27 -14.94
C GLY A 12 -19.65 -16.75 -15.01
N ALA A 13 -20.68 -16.02 -15.44
CA ALA A 13 -20.64 -14.55 -15.52
C ALA A 13 -20.69 -13.86 -14.14
N ALA A 14 -21.28 -14.49 -13.12
CA ALA A 14 -21.33 -13.94 -11.76
C ALA A 14 -20.00 -14.01 -11.00
N ALA A 15 -19.02 -14.80 -11.48
CA ALA A 15 -17.69 -14.89 -10.89
C ALA A 15 -16.73 -13.78 -11.38
N ALA A 16 -17.12 -12.99 -12.38
CA ALA A 16 -16.28 -11.91 -12.94
C ALA A 16 -16.34 -10.61 -12.12
N GLY A 17 -17.20 -10.52 -11.10
CA GLY A 17 -17.20 -9.42 -10.13
C GLY A 17 -16.07 -9.57 -9.10
N ALA A 18 -14.86 -9.92 -9.53
CA ALA A 18 -13.68 -9.88 -8.68
C ALA A 18 -13.55 -8.43 -8.18
N SER A 19 -13.81 -8.21 -6.89
CA SER A 19 -13.55 -6.94 -6.21
C SER A 19 -12.15 -6.48 -6.62
N ALA A 20 -12.07 -5.30 -7.24
CA ALA A 20 -10.78 -4.73 -7.61
C ALA A 20 -9.94 -4.66 -6.35
N GLN A 21 -8.72 -5.17 -6.42
CA GLN A 21 -7.83 -5.12 -5.29
C GLN A 21 -7.62 -3.66 -4.88
N THR A 22 -7.94 -3.31 -3.64
CA THR A 22 -7.99 -1.92 -3.18
C THR A 22 -6.91 -1.58 -2.16
N VAL A 23 -6.13 -2.56 -1.69
CA VAL A 23 -5.14 -2.39 -0.63
C VAL A 23 -3.82 -3.07 -0.99
N TRP A 24 -2.72 -2.37 -0.75
CA TRP A 24 -1.35 -2.84 -0.98
C TRP A 24 -0.45 -2.54 0.20
N ASP A 25 0.31 -3.56 0.61
CA ASP A 25 1.44 -3.41 1.50
C ASP A 25 2.71 -3.34 0.67
N PHE A 26 3.59 -2.40 0.98
CA PHE A 26 4.85 -2.23 0.28
C PHE A 26 6.01 -1.98 1.21
N SER A 27 7.22 -2.20 0.69
CA SER A 27 8.44 -1.95 1.44
C SER A 27 9.65 -1.77 0.55
N TYR A 28 10.60 -1.04 1.09
CA TYR A 28 11.94 -0.87 0.56
C TYR A 28 12.94 -1.42 1.56
N THR A 29 13.95 -2.14 1.10
CA THR A 29 15.00 -2.74 1.95
C THR A 29 16.35 -2.55 1.31
N GLY A 30 17.32 -2.09 2.07
CA GLY A 30 18.65 -1.75 1.59
C GLY A 30 18.79 -0.28 1.21
N PHE A 31 19.61 0.48 1.94
CA PHE A 31 19.82 1.91 1.69
C PHE A 31 21.28 2.31 1.86
N LEU A 32 21.73 3.27 1.05
CA LEU A 32 23.05 3.88 1.21
C LEU A 32 22.93 5.09 2.13
N ASN A 33 23.67 5.09 3.23
CA ASN A 33 23.80 6.30 4.04
C ASN A 33 24.77 7.27 3.35
N ARG A 34 24.30 8.48 3.04
CA ARG A 34 25.06 9.47 2.26
C ARG A 34 26.28 10.01 3.00
N GLU A 35 26.20 10.15 4.31
CA GLU A 35 27.26 10.70 5.14
C GLU A 35 28.45 9.75 5.28
N THR A 36 28.16 8.47 5.48
CA THR A 36 29.16 7.42 5.73
C THR A 36 29.55 6.65 4.48
N ASN A 37 28.75 6.77 3.41
CA ASN A 37 28.87 5.99 2.18
C ASN A 37 28.82 4.47 2.41
N VAL A 38 28.12 4.03 3.47
CA VAL A 38 27.91 2.62 3.81
C VAL A 38 26.51 2.20 3.40
N PHE A 39 26.42 1.10 2.65
CA PHE A 39 25.15 0.48 2.29
C PHE A 39 24.73 -0.49 3.40
N ASP A 40 23.58 -0.26 4.01
CA ASP A 40 22.95 -1.16 4.98
C ASP A 40 21.88 -2.00 4.27
N PRO A 41 22.13 -3.30 4.01
CA PRO A 41 21.18 -4.18 3.35
C PRO A 41 19.97 -4.58 4.23
N ALA A 42 20.04 -4.36 5.54
CA ALA A 42 19.00 -4.74 6.49
C ALA A 42 18.02 -3.60 6.79
N LEU A 43 18.41 -2.35 6.53
CA LEU A 43 17.56 -1.19 6.77
C LEU A 43 16.30 -1.26 5.91
N ARG A 44 15.13 -1.14 6.55
CA ARG A 44 13.84 -1.39 5.92
C ARG A 44 12.83 -0.32 6.32
N PHE A 45 12.12 0.18 5.32
CA PHE A 45 10.98 1.07 5.48
C PHE A 45 9.78 0.45 4.78
N SER A 46 8.59 0.61 5.34
CA SER A 46 7.36 0.03 4.80
C SER A 46 6.19 1.00 4.89
N GLY A 47 5.17 0.70 4.12
CA GLY A 47 3.93 1.44 4.12
C GLY A 47 2.78 0.60 3.57
N THR A 48 1.59 1.17 3.69
CA THR A 48 0.37 0.60 3.15
C THR A 48 -0.40 1.70 2.45
N PHE A 49 -1.02 1.39 1.31
CA PHE A 49 -1.94 2.31 0.68
C PHE A 49 -3.20 1.59 0.22
N ALA A 50 -4.28 2.37 0.12
CA ALA A 50 -5.53 1.91 -0.45
C ALA A 50 -6.10 2.93 -1.42
N GLY A 51 -6.60 2.44 -2.56
CA GLY A 51 -7.13 3.24 -3.65
C GLY A 51 -7.79 2.37 -4.71
N ALA A 52 -8.45 2.99 -5.67
CA ALA A 52 -9.05 2.32 -6.81
C ALA A 52 -8.90 3.20 -8.04
N ASP A 53 -8.55 2.60 -9.17
CA ASP A 53 -8.53 3.24 -10.50
C ASP A 53 -9.99 3.51 -10.92
N ASP A 54 -10.50 4.65 -10.46
CA ASP A 54 -11.90 5.06 -10.60
C ASP A 54 -12.13 5.63 -12.02
N ASP A 55 -11.09 6.15 -12.69
CA ASP A 55 -11.16 6.66 -14.05
C ASP A 55 -10.80 5.63 -15.16
N GLY A 56 -10.21 4.49 -14.78
CA GLY A 56 -9.88 3.36 -15.65
C GLY A 56 -8.61 3.55 -16.48
N ASN A 57 -7.68 4.40 -16.05
CA ASN A 57 -6.46 4.73 -16.78
C ASN A 57 -5.29 3.75 -16.51
N GLY A 58 -5.45 2.81 -15.58
CA GLY A 58 -4.45 1.80 -15.21
C GLY A 58 -3.42 2.26 -14.17
N GLU A 59 -3.61 3.45 -13.59
CA GLU A 59 -2.83 4.04 -12.52
C GLU A 59 -3.76 4.36 -11.34
N ILE A 60 -3.22 4.43 -10.13
CA ILE A 60 -3.90 5.04 -9.00
C ILE A 60 -3.15 6.32 -8.68
N ASP A 61 -3.82 7.45 -8.83
CA ASP A 61 -3.26 8.75 -8.48
C ASP A 61 -3.64 9.20 -7.05
N ILE A 62 -3.14 10.37 -6.64
CA ILE A 62 -3.39 10.93 -5.31
C ILE A 62 -4.88 11.22 -5.05
N THR A 63 -5.68 11.50 -6.08
CA THR A 63 -7.13 11.81 -5.95
C THR A 63 -7.97 10.55 -5.75
N GLU A 64 -7.48 9.42 -6.25
CA GLU A 64 -8.05 8.08 -6.13
C GLU A 64 -7.63 7.35 -4.84
N LEU A 65 -6.68 7.95 -4.11
CA LEU A 65 -6.18 7.46 -2.84
C LEU A 65 -7.21 7.65 -1.72
N ARG A 66 -7.39 6.59 -0.93
CA ARG A 66 -8.27 6.55 0.25
C ARG A 66 -7.49 6.42 1.54
N HIS A 67 -6.33 5.77 1.47
CA HIS A 67 -5.43 5.57 2.59
C HIS A 67 -3.98 5.59 2.10
N PHE A 68 -3.07 6.20 2.87
CA PHE A 68 -1.64 6.09 2.65
C PHE A 68 -0.88 6.24 3.97
N SER A 69 -0.03 5.27 4.25
CA SER A 69 0.92 5.28 5.35
C SER A 69 2.33 4.95 4.88
N TRP A 70 3.31 5.56 5.55
CA TRP A 70 4.74 5.37 5.28
C TRP A 70 5.51 5.54 6.58
N ASP A 71 6.35 4.55 6.92
CA ASP A 71 7.23 4.54 8.10
C ASP A 71 6.50 4.97 9.39
N ASP A 72 5.47 4.18 9.74
CA ASP A 72 4.58 4.35 10.90
C ASP A 72 3.78 5.67 10.94
N ARG A 73 3.80 6.47 9.87
CA ARG A 73 3.01 7.71 9.74
C ARG A 73 1.87 7.54 8.76
N LEU A 74 0.71 8.08 9.12
CA LEU A 74 -0.52 8.07 8.33
C LEU A 74 -0.72 9.44 7.66
N TYR A 75 -0.57 9.52 6.34
CA TYR A 75 -0.68 10.79 5.59
C TYR A 75 -2.07 11.01 4.99
N VAL A 76 -2.75 9.94 4.61
CA VAL A 76 -4.10 10.00 4.03
C VAL A 76 -4.98 8.97 4.74
N ASP A 77 -6.15 9.40 5.21
CA ASP A 77 -7.19 8.53 5.74
C ASP A 77 -8.57 9.18 5.59
N ARG A 78 -9.40 8.64 4.69
CA ARG A 78 -10.81 9.08 4.52
C ARG A 78 -11.68 8.56 5.68
N GLY A 79 -11.44 9.08 6.88
CA GLY A 79 -12.16 8.70 8.10
C GLY A 79 -11.46 9.07 9.41
N GLY A 80 -10.19 9.50 9.34
CA GLY A 80 -9.36 9.81 10.50
C GLY A 80 -8.72 11.19 10.44
N ARG A 81 -7.78 11.41 11.36
CA ARG A 81 -6.94 12.61 11.42
C ARG A 81 -5.52 12.22 10.99
N PRO A 82 -5.13 12.39 9.71
CA PRO A 82 -3.77 12.09 9.28
C PRO A 82 -2.74 12.85 10.14
N CYS A 83 -1.61 12.19 10.39
CA CYS A 83 -0.40 12.67 11.06
C CYS A 83 -0.47 13.18 12.51
N GLY A 84 -1.60 12.99 13.21
CA GLY A 84 -1.65 13.19 14.66
C GLY A 84 -1.24 14.61 15.09
N PRO A 85 -0.29 14.78 16.03
CA PRO A 85 0.19 16.11 16.46
C PRO A 85 1.24 16.74 15.53
N SER A 86 1.70 16.02 14.50
CA SER A 86 2.71 16.49 13.55
C SER A 86 2.05 17.09 12.31
N ASP A 87 2.67 18.10 11.73
CA ASP A 87 2.31 18.56 10.39
C ASP A 87 2.90 17.59 9.37
N CYS A 88 2.12 17.18 8.38
CA CYS A 88 2.61 16.32 7.32
C CYS A 88 1.85 16.52 6.03
N GLU A 89 2.46 16.09 4.94
CA GLU A 89 1.89 16.17 3.62
C GLU A 89 2.33 14.98 2.77
N LEU A 90 1.39 14.42 2.01
CA LEU A 90 1.67 13.60 0.83
C LEU A 90 1.52 14.53 -0.38
N ARG A 91 2.64 14.87 -1.01
CA ARG A 91 2.68 15.85 -2.11
C ARG A 91 2.34 15.22 -3.45
N ASP A 92 2.91 14.05 -3.68
CA ASP A 92 2.75 13.30 -4.92
C ASP A 92 2.49 11.83 -4.59
N PHE A 93 1.62 11.19 -5.37
CA PHE A 93 1.38 9.76 -5.31
C PHE A 93 0.94 9.25 -6.69
N THR A 94 1.58 8.19 -7.17
CA THR A 94 1.16 7.43 -8.34
C THR A 94 1.51 5.96 -8.18
N PHE A 95 0.60 5.08 -8.60
CA PHE A 95 0.84 3.64 -8.63
C PHE A 95 0.37 3.00 -9.95
N ASP A 96 1.32 2.57 -10.78
CA ASP A 96 1.03 1.86 -12.03
C ASP A 96 0.62 0.41 -11.73
N LEU A 97 -0.64 0.07 -12.01
CA LEU A 97 -1.21 -1.26 -11.73
C LEU A 97 -0.56 -2.37 -12.56
N SER A 98 -0.06 -2.07 -13.75
CA SER A 98 0.52 -3.04 -14.67
C SER A 98 1.98 -3.32 -14.34
N ARG A 99 2.77 -2.27 -14.14
CA ARG A 99 4.21 -2.34 -13.85
C ARG A 99 4.51 -2.58 -12.38
N LYS A 100 3.51 -2.41 -11.50
CA LYS A 100 3.68 -2.42 -10.05
C LYS A 100 4.74 -1.40 -9.62
N GLN A 101 4.70 -0.22 -10.21
CA GLN A 101 5.63 0.87 -9.91
C GLN A 101 4.94 1.90 -9.03
N LEU A 102 5.52 2.14 -7.85
CA LEU A 102 5.01 3.09 -6.87
C LEU A 102 5.93 4.31 -6.82
N ASN A 103 5.37 5.50 -7.00
CA ASN A 103 6.07 6.76 -6.75
C ASN A 103 5.29 7.60 -5.75
N PHE A 104 5.99 8.22 -4.81
CA PHE A 104 5.40 9.15 -3.86
C PHE A 104 6.43 10.13 -3.30
N SER A 105 5.92 11.25 -2.79
CA SER A 105 6.69 12.26 -2.09
C SER A 105 5.98 12.67 -0.81
N THR A 106 6.65 12.55 0.33
CA THR A 106 6.10 12.94 1.64
C THR A 106 7.01 13.91 2.37
N GLU A 107 6.40 14.72 3.23
CA GLU A 107 7.09 15.57 4.19
C GLU A 107 6.35 15.50 5.54
N TRP A 108 7.10 15.57 6.63
CA TRP A 108 6.53 15.69 7.96
C TRP A 108 7.43 16.54 8.85
N GLU A 109 6.81 17.24 9.79
CA GLU A 109 7.45 18.05 10.80
C GLU A 109 6.71 17.91 12.13
N TYR A 110 7.49 17.79 13.20
CA TYR A 110 7.05 17.88 14.57
C TYR A 110 7.88 18.95 15.26
N ALA A 111 7.22 19.83 16.00
CA ALA A 111 7.89 20.83 16.83
C ALA A 111 7.10 21.08 18.12
N ASP A 112 7.80 21.14 19.23
CA ASP A 112 7.32 21.61 20.53
C ASP A 112 8.36 22.58 21.16
N GLU A 113 8.13 23.03 22.39
CA GLU A 113 9.01 23.99 23.08
C GLU A 113 10.44 23.47 23.34
N ALA A 114 10.64 22.16 23.25
CA ALA A 114 11.88 21.47 23.62
C ALA A 114 12.52 20.69 22.46
N SER A 115 11.76 20.34 21.42
CA SER A 115 12.16 19.37 20.42
C SER A 115 11.65 19.76 19.04
N ARG A 116 12.44 19.43 18.03
CA ARG A 116 12.02 19.53 16.63
C ARG A 116 12.52 18.32 15.88
N SER A 117 11.70 17.76 15.01
CA SER A 117 12.12 16.73 14.08
C SER A 117 11.33 16.86 12.79
N ALA A 118 11.98 16.63 11.67
CA ALA A 118 11.33 16.63 10.38
C ALA A 118 11.94 15.55 9.50
N GLY A 119 11.20 15.17 8.47
CA GLY A 119 11.71 14.27 7.46
C GLY A 119 10.94 14.40 6.16
N SER A 120 11.60 13.98 5.10
CA SER A 120 11.01 13.91 3.77
C SER A 120 11.42 12.62 3.08
N THR A 121 10.54 12.12 2.22
CA THR A 121 10.81 10.96 1.39
C THR A 121 10.41 11.26 -0.03
N VAL A 122 11.31 11.00 -0.98
CA VAL A 122 10.99 10.89 -2.40
C VAL A 122 11.37 9.49 -2.83
N SER A 123 10.36 8.65 -3.08
CA SER A 123 10.55 7.24 -3.43
C SER A 123 11.48 7.08 -4.63
N GLY A 124 12.43 6.14 -4.56
CA GLY A 124 13.39 5.91 -5.64
C GLY A 124 14.54 6.92 -5.69
N TRP A 125 14.56 7.93 -4.81
CA TRP A 125 15.62 8.93 -4.77
C TRP A 125 16.27 9.05 -3.38
N GLN A 126 15.57 9.65 -2.41
CA GLN A 126 16.15 9.97 -1.12
C GLN A 126 15.13 10.02 0.02
N LEU A 127 15.60 9.68 1.21
CA LEU A 127 14.87 9.77 2.47
C LEU A 127 15.76 10.55 3.43
N THR A 128 15.25 11.66 3.93
CA THR A 128 15.97 12.52 4.85
C THR A 128 15.19 12.64 6.14
N PHE A 129 15.87 12.60 7.27
CA PHE A 129 15.28 12.96 8.55
C PHE A 129 16.32 13.62 9.43
N PHE A 130 15.86 14.57 10.23
CA PHE A 130 16.67 15.19 11.25
C PHE A 130 15.82 15.51 12.47
N GLY A 131 16.47 15.71 13.60
CA GLY A 131 15.84 16.26 14.77
C GLY A 131 16.82 16.60 15.86
N TYR A 132 16.32 17.36 16.84
CA TYR A 132 17.03 17.68 18.06
C TYR A 132 16.09 17.66 19.26
N THR A 133 16.67 17.44 20.44
CA THR A 133 15.99 17.57 21.73
C THR A 133 16.74 18.55 22.63
N GLN A 134 16.04 19.16 23.58
CA GLN A 134 16.58 20.14 24.54
C GLN A 134 17.77 19.59 25.37
N GLY A 135 17.89 18.26 25.50
CA GLY A 135 19.00 17.58 26.15
C GLY A 135 20.28 17.45 25.32
N GLY A 136 20.34 18.06 24.13
CA GLY A 136 21.52 18.07 23.25
C GLY A 136 21.63 16.87 22.30
N GLY A 137 20.64 15.97 22.30
CA GLY A 137 20.59 14.87 21.34
C GLY A 137 20.19 15.40 19.97
N THR A 138 21.07 15.27 18.98
CA THR A 138 20.76 15.55 17.57
C THR A 138 20.87 14.26 16.77
N PHE A 139 20.02 14.13 15.77
CA PHE A 139 20.13 13.07 14.77
C PHE A 139 19.88 13.68 13.40
N ALA A 140 20.59 13.19 12.40
CA ALA A 140 20.37 13.50 11.01
C ALA A 140 20.82 12.31 10.17
N SER A 141 20.05 11.99 9.15
CA SER A 141 20.42 10.94 8.20
C SER A 141 19.88 11.29 6.83
N ASN A 142 20.72 11.11 5.82
CA ASN A 142 20.28 11.13 4.42
C ASN A 142 20.53 9.74 3.83
N LEU A 143 19.43 9.04 3.54
CA LEU A 143 19.44 7.70 2.96
C LEU A 143 19.10 7.80 1.48
N LEU A 144 19.85 7.08 0.66
CA LEU A 144 19.70 7.07 -0.79
C LEU A 144 19.18 5.71 -1.24
N TRP A 145 18.22 5.74 -2.17
CA TRP A 145 17.92 4.58 -2.98
C TRP A 145 19.11 4.28 -3.88
N THR A 146 19.38 3.00 -4.08
CA THR A 146 20.42 2.51 -4.99
C THR A 146 19.84 1.42 -5.88
N PRO A 147 20.54 0.98 -6.94
CA PRO A 147 20.14 -0.20 -7.69
C PRO A 147 20.03 -1.48 -6.83
N ASN A 148 20.66 -1.52 -5.66
CA ASN A 148 20.58 -2.64 -4.71
C ASN A 148 19.40 -2.52 -3.74
N THR A 149 18.69 -1.38 -3.72
CA THR A 149 17.50 -1.19 -2.88
C THR A 149 16.37 -2.05 -3.42
N ARG A 150 15.92 -3.01 -2.62
CA ARG A 150 14.88 -3.95 -3.01
C ARG A 150 13.50 -3.38 -2.69
N PHE A 151 12.67 -3.26 -3.72
CA PHE A 151 11.25 -2.96 -3.58
C PHE A 151 10.42 -4.24 -3.56
N VAL A 152 9.46 -4.33 -2.65
CA VAL A 152 8.46 -5.39 -2.60
C VAL A 152 7.10 -4.75 -2.39
N ILE A 153 6.12 -5.16 -3.20
CA ILE A 153 4.73 -4.78 -3.03
C ILE A 153 3.85 -6.03 -3.15
N THR A 154 2.93 -6.17 -2.22
CA THR A 154 1.99 -7.27 -2.17
C THR A 154 0.61 -6.71 -1.97
N ALA A 155 -0.29 -7.18 -2.80
CA ALA A 155 -1.64 -6.71 -2.80
C ALA A 155 -2.44 -7.60 -1.82
N VAL A 156 -3.18 -6.98 -0.89
CA VAL A 156 -3.86 -7.67 0.21
C VAL A 156 -5.24 -8.12 -0.26
N PRO A 157 -5.60 -9.42 -0.20
CA PRO A 157 -6.94 -9.86 -0.54
C PRO A 157 -7.97 -9.35 0.46
N GLU A 158 -9.10 -8.80 -0.01
CA GLU A 158 -10.19 -8.45 0.89
C GLU A 158 -10.76 -9.72 1.58
N PRO A 159 -11.05 -9.68 2.89
CA PRO A 159 -11.63 -10.84 3.60
C PRO A 159 -12.94 -11.34 2.97
N ALA A 160 -13.72 -10.43 2.38
CA ALA A 160 -14.97 -10.75 1.71
C ALA A 160 -14.76 -11.64 0.47
N SER A 161 -13.66 -11.45 -0.28
CA SER A 161 -13.34 -12.26 -1.46
C SER A 161 -13.07 -13.71 -1.09
N ALA A 162 -12.35 -13.95 0.02
CA ALA A 162 -12.09 -15.29 0.54
C ALA A 162 -13.38 -15.96 1.04
N LEU A 163 -14.26 -15.21 1.72
CA LEU A 163 -15.56 -15.72 2.17
C LEU A 163 -16.47 -16.08 0.99
N MET A 164 -16.56 -15.23 -0.04
CA MET A 164 -17.37 -15.50 -1.23
C MET A 164 -16.87 -16.71 -2.02
N LEU A 165 -15.54 -16.89 -2.11
CA LEU A 165 -14.95 -18.11 -2.67
C LEU A 165 -15.33 -19.35 -1.86
N GLY A 166 -15.24 -19.27 -0.53
CA GLY A 166 -15.64 -20.33 0.38
C GLY A 166 -17.13 -20.71 0.22
N VAL A 167 -18.02 -19.71 0.18
CA VAL A 167 -19.46 -19.91 -0.05
C VAL A 167 -19.72 -20.56 -1.41
N GLY A 168 -19.03 -20.11 -2.46
CA GLY A 168 -19.12 -20.69 -3.80
C GLY A 168 -18.75 -22.18 -3.81
N LEU A 169 -17.64 -22.55 -3.16
CA LEU A 169 -17.20 -23.94 -3.06
C LEU A 169 -18.19 -24.83 -2.27
N VAL A 170 -18.75 -24.32 -1.17
CA VAL A 170 -19.77 -25.04 -0.39
C VAL A 170 -21.03 -25.28 -1.22
N ALA A 171 -21.50 -24.28 -1.97
CA ALA A 171 -22.68 -24.40 -2.83
C ALA A 171 -22.47 -25.45 -3.95
N VAL A 172 -21.30 -25.44 -4.59
CA VAL A 172 -20.94 -26.45 -5.61
C VAL A 172 -20.87 -27.85 -5.00
N GLY A 173 -20.24 -28.01 -3.84
CA GLY A 173 -20.15 -29.28 -3.12
C GLY A 173 -21.53 -29.85 -2.73
N ALA A 174 -22.43 -29.00 -2.25
CA ALA A 174 -23.80 -29.38 -1.90
C ALA A 174 -24.62 -29.83 -3.12
N LEU A 175 -24.50 -29.11 -4.25
CA LEU A 175 -25.16 -29.46 -5.50
C LEU A 175 -24.62 -30.78 -6.09
N ALA A 176 -23.31 -31.00 -6.04
CA ALA A 176 -22.69 -32.24 -6.49
C ALA A 176 -23.13 -33.45 -5.65
N ARG A 177 -23.26 -33.28 -4.33
CA ARG A 177 -23.75 -34.32 -3.42
C ARG A 177 -25.22 -34.67 -3.67
N ARG A 178 -26.06 -33.67 -3.95
CA ARG A 178 -27.49 -33.87 -4.24
C ARG A 178 -27.71 -34.64 -5.55
N ARG A 179 -26.85 -34.43 -6.56
CA ARG A 179 -26.91 -35.16 -7.84
C ARG A 179 -26.45 -36.61 -7.77
N ARG A 180 -25.66 -37.01 -6.76
CA ARG A 180 -25.23 -38.40 -6.57
C ARG A 180 -26.19 -39.24 -5.73
N ARG A 181 -27.18 -38.62 -5.08
CA ARG A 181 -28.13 -39.27 -4.17
C ARG A 181 -29.57 -39.32 -4.73
N GLY A 182 -29.78 -38.91 -5.98
CA GLY A 182 -31.06 -38.95 -6.67
C GLY A 182 -30.92 -39.53 -8.07
#